data_AF-A0A927NCE4-F1
#
_entry.id   AF-A0A927NCE4-F1
#
_cell.length_a   1.000
_cell.length_b   1.000
_cell.length_c   1.000
_cell.angle_alpha   90.00
_cell.angle_beta   90.00
_cell.angle_gamma   90.00
#
_symmetry.space_group_name_H-M   'P 1'
#
loop_
_entity.id
_entity.type
_entity.pdbx_description
1 polymer ?
#
loop_
_entity_poly.entity_id
_entity_poly.type
_entity_poly.pdbx_seq_one_letter_code
_entity_poly.pdbx_strand_id
1 'polypeptide(L)'
;MSKCKWSSRCGGCVKIDRNINGELAEKTEYIKDVFSNQKDLVDNCIGSYYPYKYRNKVHLAFGELKGKTIIGFFEEGSTRIIDVDSCMLFGDWLTTLIATLREYISRFKIRPYDKITGMGIIRYVHARCIDNKLQLTLVATTENFGGRDWLYNKLKTQYSDVSLYININRRTDRAVLDRKCKYVAGSKYLNFDMCGVKVSISPESFLQVNIPIAEKMYKEAIAMLDIKSDTTVVDLYSGIGITSIMMSRTARQVVSIEESVSAVSNAKAMARLNGVHNIIHLAGKCEDVVSKVEVVGDRVVFVDPARAGLEPSVIDTILSLKPRNIVYMSCNPETCVRDVKLLEGGAYQVSSIKPYNMFAFADHVEILCKLTRID
;
A
#
# COMPACT_ATOMS: atom_id res chain seq x y z
N MET A 1 9.78 4.08 29.86
CA MET A 1 10.07 2.73 29.35
C MET A 1 9.51 2.64 27.95
N SER A 2 10.33 2.27 26.96
CA SER A 2 9.84 2.11 25.58
C SER A 2 8.70 1.09 25.54
N LYS A 3 7.63 1.42 24.81
CA LYS A 3 6.46 0.57 24.64
C LYS A 3 6.78 -0.76 23.94
N CYS A 4 7.91 -0.85 23.25
CA CYS A 4 8.35 -2.03 22.50
C CYS A 4 9.79 -2.42 22.85
N LYS A 5 10.00 -3.66 23.30
CA LYS A 5 11.34 -4.20 23.65
C LYS A 5 12.36 -4.21 22.49
N TRP A 6 11.89 -4.04 21.25
CA TRP A 6 12.71 -4.07 20.04
C TRP A 6 12.94 -2.68 19.42
N SER A 7 12.46 -1.60 20.05
CA SER A 7 12.46 -0.25 19.45
C SER A 7 13.86 0.23 19.06
N SER A 8 14.89 -0.13 19.82
CA SER A 8 16.29 0.26 19.56
C SER A 8 16.98 -0.50 18.42
N ARG A 9 16.34 -1.55 17.88
CA ARG A 9 16.95 -2.45 16.87
C ARG A 9 16.13 -2.55 15.59
N CYS A 10 14.80 -2.55 15.69
CA CYS A 10 13.93 -2.86 14.54
C CYS A 10 13.89 -1.75 13.47
N GLY A 11 14.13 -0.49 13.84
CA GLY A 11 14.03 0.68 12.94
C GLY A 11 12.62 1.00 12.42
N GLY A 12 11.61 0.17 12.71
CA GLY A 12 10.26 0.35 12.19
C GLY A 12 9.41 1.43 12.90
N CYS A 13 9.82 1.88 14.09
CA CYS A 13 9.06 2.80 14.93
C CYS A 13 9.98 3.84 15.62
N VAL A 14 10.61 4.70 14.82
CA VAL A 14 11.56 5.72 15.29
C VAL A 14 10.95 6.75 16.25
N LYS A 15 9.63 6.97 16.19
CA LYS A 15 8.89 7.90 17.07
C LYS A 15 8.09 7.22 18.19
N ILE A 16 8.37 5.96 18.53
CA ILE A 16 7.54 5.17 19.48
C ILE A 16 7.36 5.80 20.87
N ASP A 17 8.34 6.60 21.32
CA ASP A 17 8.33 7.27 22.62
C ASP A 17 7.62 8.63 22.59
N ARG A 18 7.23 9.12 21.41
CA ARG A 18 6.41 10.32 21.27
C ARG A 18 4.95 10.02 21.61
N ASN A 19 4.29 10.99 22.23
CA ASN A 19 2.83 10.94 22.31
C ASN A 19 2.25 11.23 20.91
N ILE A 20 1.05 10.70 20.62
CA ILE A 20 0.50 10.77 19.26
C ILE A 20 0.21 12.21 18.81
N ASN A 21 -0.24 13.08 19.70
CA ASN A 21 -0.52 14.48 19.36
C ASN A 21 0.76 15.23 18.97
N GLY A 22 1.85 14.98 19.67
CA GLY A 22 3.17 15.51 19.36
C GLY A 22 3.68 15.00 18.02
N GLU A 23 3.51 13.71 17.72
CA GLU A 23 3.85 13.16 16.40
C GLU A 23 3.05 13.83 15.27
N LEU A 24 1.74 14.05 15.46
CA LEU A 24 0.90 14.73 14.46
C LEU A 24 1.29 16.19 14.28
N ALA A 25 1.62 16.90 15.36
CA ALA A 25 2.13 18.26 15.29
C ALA A 25 3.48 18.33 14.55
N GLU A 26 4.43 17.46 14.91
CA GLU A 26 5.73 17.37 14.23
C GLU A 26 5.56 17.10 12.72
N LYS A 27 4.66 16.18 12.34
CA LYS A 27 4.36 15.88 10.94
C LYS A 27 3.69 17.05 10.23
N THR A 28 2.85 17.82 10.92
CA THR A 28 2.22 19.03 10.36
C THR A 28 3.28 20.08 10.05
N GLU A 29 4.15 20.38 11.00
CA GLU A 29 5.20 21.38 10.83
C GLU A 29 6.21 20.97 9.75
N TYR A 30 6.60 19.70 9.69
CA TYR A 30 7.43 19.19 8.60
C TYR A 30 6.81 19.44 7.21
N ILE A 31 5.50 19.24 7.06
CA ILE A 31 4.83 19.52 5.78
C ILE A 31 4.74 21.02 5.49
N LYS A 32 4.53 21.86 6.51
CA LYS A 32 4.61 23.33 6.34
C LYS A 32 6.00 23.78 5.89
N ASP A 33 7.05 23.19 6.43
CA ASP A 33 8.42 23.51 6.04
C ASP A 33 8.71 23.10 4.59
N VAL A 34 8.30 21.88 4.21
CA VAL A 34 8.45 21.37 2.84
C VAL A 34 7.65 22.22 1.84
N PHE A 35 6.41 22.57 2.18
CA PHE A 35 5.53 23.46 1.41
C PHE A 35 5.63 24.92 1.90
N SER A 36 6.85 25.43 2.16
CA SER A 36 7.07 26.76 2.76
C SER A 36 6.35 27.92 2.07
N ASN A 37 6.22 27.88 0.73
CA ASN A 37 5.49 28.89 -0.04
C ASN A 37 3.96 28.79 0.09
N GLN A 38 3.45 27.63 0.48
CA GLN A 38 2.02 27.31 0.63
C GLN A 38 1.67 26.87 2.06
N LYS A 39 2.49 27.25 3.05
CA LYS A 39 2.37 26.78 4.44
C LYS A 39 1.01 27.05 5.08
N ASP A 40 0.36 28.15 4.69
CA ASP A 40 -0.94 28.57 5.22
C ASP A 40 -2.11 27.73 4.65
N LEU A 41 -1.84 26.93 3.61
CA LEU A 41 -2.78 25.97 3.01
C LEU A 41 -2.63 24.55 3.60
N VAL A 42 -1.69 24.34 4.53
CA VAL A 42 -1.43 23.05 5.17
C VAL A 42 -2.32 22.88 6.40
N ASP A 43 -3.23 21.91 6.33
CA ASP A 43 -4.07 21.49 7.45
C ASP A 43 -3.27 20.68 8.50
N ASN A 44 -3.84 20.54 9.70
CA ASN A 44 -3.31 19.65 10.72
C ASN A 44 -3.28 18.18 10.24
N CYS A 45 -2.19 17.48 10.54
CA CYS A 45 -2.00 16.07 10.18
C CYS A 45 -3.11 15.19 10.78
N ILE A 46 -3.80 14.48 9.91
CA ILE A 46 -4.91 13.59 10.27
C ILE A 46 -4.36 12.22 10.63
N GLY A 47 -4.63 11.75 11.85
CA GLY A 47 -4.18 10.45 12.34
C GLY A 47 -5.25 9.62 13.04
N SER A 48 -4.80 8.56 13.70
CA SER A 48 -5.60 7.76 14.62
C SER A 48 -5.13 8.02 16.05
N TYR A 49 -6.06 8.32 16.96
CA TYR A 49 -5.78 8.39 18.40
C TYR A 49 -5.47 7.03 19.00
N TYR A 50 -5.77 5.93 18.29
CA TYR A 50 -5.32 4.58 18.60
C TYR A 50 -4.31 4.11 17.53
N PRO A 51 -3.03 4.50 17.64
CA PRO A 51 -1.98 4.23 16.62
C PRO A 51 -1.42 2.79 16.68
N TYR A 52 -2.22 1.82 17.12
CA TYR A 52 -1.82 0.42 17.30
C TYR A 52 -2.70 -0.51 16.47
N LYS A 53 -2.22 -1.73 16.21
CA LYS A 53 -2.95 -2.79 15.49
C LYS A 53 -3.50 -2.36 14.12
N TYR A 54 -2.90 -1.37 13.47
CA TYR A 54 -3.39 -0.80 12.21
C TYR A 54 -2.82 -1.50 10.96
N ARG A 55 -1.64 -2.13 11.06
CA ARG A 55 -0.96 -2.70 9.89
C ARG A 55 -1.61 -4.02 9.46
N ASN A 56 -2.14 -4.02 8.25
CA ASN A 56 -2.74 -5.21 7.65
C ASN A 56 -1.72 -6.15 6.97
N LYS A 57 -0.50 -5.71 6.66
CA LYS A 57 0.45 -6.44 5.80
C LYS A 57 1.86 -6.50 6.39
N VAL A 58 2.41 -7.72 6.52
CA VAL A 58 3.73 -7.99 7.09
C VAL A 58 4.63 -8.75 6.13
N HIS A 59 5.92 -8.51 6.25
CA HIS A 59 6.97 -9.40 5.74
C HIS A 59 7.85 -9.80 6.92
N LEU A 60 8.03 -11.09 7.15
CA LEU A 60 8.99 -11.60 8.14
C LEU A 60 10.01 -12.47 7.43
N ALA A 61 11.25 -12.42 7.91
CA ALA A 61 12.34 -13.28 7.48
C ALA A 61 12.48 -14.47 8.42
N PHE A 62 12.83 -15.62 7.85
CA PHE A 62 13.28 -16.78 8.59
C PHE A 62 14.80 -16.78 8.64
N GLY A 63 15.35 -17.20 9.77
CA GLY A 63 16.78 -17.41 9.93
C GLY A 63 17.07 -18.47 10.97
N GLU A 64 18.36 -18.64 11.25
CA GLU A 64 18.84 -19.54 12.29
C GLU A 64 19.75 -18.77 13.24
N LEU A 65 19.55 -18.98 14.55
CA LEU A 65 20.40 -18.44 15.59
C LEU A 65 20.71 -19.53 16.61
N LYS A 66 21.99 -19.89 16.74
CA LYS A 66 22.47 -20.95 17.64
C LYS A 66 21.71 -22.28 17.46
N GLY A 67 21.50 -22.70 16.21
CA GLY A 67 20.79 -23.94 15.86
C GLY A 67 19.27 -23.90 16.02
N LYS A 68 18.69 -22.75 16.41
CA LYS A 68 17.23 -22.56 16.52
C LYS A 68 16.73 -21.69 15.38
N THR A 69 15.62 -22.10 14.77
CA THR A 69 14.91 -21.27 13.80
C THR A 69 14.32 -20.04 14.48
N ILE A 70 14.61 -18.87 13.92
CA ILE A 70 14.08 -17.58 14.32
C ILE A 70 13.22 -16.99 13.20
N ILE A 71 12.24 -16.17 13.57
CA ILE A 71 11.33 -15.49 12.65
C ILE A 71 11.15 -14.05 13.10
N GLY A 72 11.31 -13.11 12.16
CA GLY A 72 11.00 -11.72 12.47
C GLY A 72 11.48 -10.70 11.47
N PHE A 73 11.77 -9.49 11.96
CA PHE A 73 12.17 -8.36 11.12
C PHE A 73 13.68 -8.31 10.96
N PHE A 74 14.15 -7.68 9.89
CA PHE A 74 15.55 -7.28 9.81
C PHE A 74 15.83 -6.14 10.80
N GLU A 75 16.96 -6.22 11.47
CA GLU A 75 17.51 -5.13 12.26
C GLU A 75 17.96 -4.01 11.32
N GLU A 76 17.73 -2.76 11.75
CA GLU A 76 18.00 -1.56 10.99
C GLU A 76 19.45 -1.54 10.45
N GLY A 77 19.60 -1.21 9.17
CA GLY A 77 20.91 -1.18 8.51
C GLY A 77 21.59 -2.55 8.32
N SER A 78 20.91 -3.68 8.57
CA SER A 78 21.53 -5.01 8.49
C SER A 78 20.62 -6.08 7.89
N THR A 79 21.17 -7.30 7.71
CA THR A 79 20.41 -8.52 7.38
C THR A 79 20.23 -9.44 8.59
N ARG A 80 20.60 -8.99 9.80
CA ARG A 80 20.38 -9.76 11.04
C ARG A 80 18.90 -9.75 11.36
N ILE A 81 18.39 -10.90 11.79
CA ILE A 81 16.97 -11.06 12.12
C ILE A 81 16.79 -10.83 13.62
N ILE A 82 15.83 -9.99 13.96
CA ILE A 82 15.29 -9.84 15.31
C ILE A 82 14.19 -10.87 15.45
N ASP A 83 14.38 -11.83 16.35
CA ASP A 83 13.36 -12.84 16.63
C ASP A 83 12.18 -12.19 17.37
N VAL A 84 11.00 -12.18 16.76
CA VAL A 84 9.82 -11.48 17.30
C VAL A 84 8.67 -12.44 17.52
N ASP A 85 7.95 -12.26 18.63
CA ASP A 85 6.74 -13.03 18.95
C ASP A 85 5.46 -12.19 18.73
N SER A 86 5.61 -10.87 18.75
CA SER A 86 4.52 -9.93 18.59
C SER A 86 5.04 -8.58 18.09
N CYS A 87 4.15 -7.80 17.51
CA CYS A 87 4.39 -6.40 17.18
C CYS A 87 3.10 -5.60 17.38
N MET A 88 3.22 -4.50 18.13
CA MET A 88 2.09 -3.65 18.53
C MET A 88 1.32 -3.07 17.34
N LEU A 89 1.97 -2.97 16.18
CA LEU A 89 1.36 -2.43 14.96
C LEU A 89 0.43 -3.41 14.26
N PHE A 90 0.58 -4.71 14.48
CA PHE A 90 -0.18 -5.73 13.75
C PHE A 90 -1.27 -6.37 14.62
N GLY A 91 -1.10 -6.38 15.95
CA GLY A 91 -2.06 -7.01 16.84
C GLY A 91 -2.00 -8.53 16.82
N ASP A 92 -3.07 -9.16 17.29
CA ASP A 92 -3.04 -10.56 17.71
C ASP A 92 -2.96 -11.53 16.52
N TRP A 93 -3.43 -11.11 15.34
CA TRP A 93 -3.34 -11.92 14.12
C TRP A 93 -1.89 -12.28 13.77
N LEU A 94 -0.94 -11.37 14.01
CA LEU A 94 0.47 -11.63 13.71
C LEU A 94 1.09 -12.57 14.72
N THR A 95 0.77 -12.41 16.00
CA THR A 95 1.27 -13.30 17.07
C THR A 95 0.79 -14.73 16.86
N THR A 96 -0.50 -14.91 16.54
CA THR A 96 -1.07 -16.21 16.18
C THR A 96 -0.39 -16.82 14.95
N LEU A 97 -0.11 -16.00 13.93
CA LEU A 97 0.57 -16.46 12.71
C LEU A 97 2.01 -16.90 13.02
N ILE A 98 2.78 -16.10 13.78
CA ILE A 98 4.17 -16.41 14.15
C ILE A 98 4.24 -17.73 14.92
N ALA A 99 3.38 -17.92 15.93
CA ALA A 99 3.35 -19.16 16.71
C ALA A 99 3.08 -20.38 15.82
N THR A 100 2.11 -20.26 14.91
CA THR A 100 1.75 -21.31 13.96
C THR A 100 2.88 -21.60 12.96
N LEU A 101 3.57 -20.58 12.47
CA LEU A 101 4.72 -20.74 11.58
C LEU A 101 5.92 -21.38 12.29
N ARG A 102 6.18 -21.06 13.56
CA ARG A 102 7.23 -21.73 14.35
C ARG A 102 6.93 -23.22 14.52
N GLU A 103 5.68 -23.56 14.86
CA GLU A 103 5.22 -24.94 14.96
C GLU A 103 5.38 -25.66 13.62
N TYR A 104 4.95 -25.02 12.52
CA TYR A 104 5.06 -25.54 11.16
C TYR A 104 6.51 -25.88 10.78
N ILE A 105 7.41 -24.90 10.90
CA ILE A 105 8.81 -25.06 10.49
C ILE A 105 9.51 -26.14 11.31
N SER A 106 9.28 -26.15 12.64
CA SER A 106 9.83 -27.17 13.54
C SER A 106 9.32 -28.57 13.18
N ARG A 107 7.99 -28.72 13.04
CA ARG A 107 7.35 -30.01 12.76
C ARG A 107 7.81 -30.66 11.46
N PHE A 108 7.96 -29.85 10.41
CA PHE A 108 8.34 -30.34 9.07
C PHE A 108 9.83 -30.17 8.76
N LYS A 109 10.64 -29.75 9.74
CA LYS A 109 12.10 -29.57 9.63
C LYS A 109 12.50 -28.72 8.42
N ILE A 110 11.75 -27.66 8.15
CA ILE A 110 11.95 -26.79 6.99
C ILE A 110 13.13 -25.84 7.30
N ARG A 111 14.24 -25.99 6.57
CA ARG A 111 15.43 -25.17 6.83
C ARG A 111 15.23 -23.73 6.37
N PRO A 112 15.49 -22.72 7.22
CA PRO A 112 15.63 -21.33 6.79
C PRO A 112 16.71 -21.18 5.72
N TYR A 113 16.51 -20.24 4.82
CA TYR A 113 17.49 -19.91 3.78
C TYR A 113 18.57 -18.98 4.33
N ASP A 114 19.81 -19.33 4.09
CA ASP A 114 20.99 -18.54 4.42
C ASP A 114 21.53 -17.87 3.15
N LYS A 115 21.58 -16.53 3.16
CA LYS A 115 22.07 -15.72 2.03
C LYS A 115 23.57 -15.86 1.78
N ILE A 116 24.37 -16.19 2.80
CA ILE A 116 25.82 -16.34 2.72
C ILE A 116 26.15 -17.67 2.05
N THR A 117 25.54 -18.76 2.51
CA THR A 117 25.82 -20.11 1.98
C THR A 117 25.00 -20.43 0.72
N GLY A 118 23.90 -19.71 0.48
CA GLY A 118 22.96 -19.99 -0.61
C GLY A 118 22.11 -21.25 -0.37
N MET A 119 22.14 -21.81 0.84
CA MET A 119 21.44 -23.06 1.19
C MET A 119 20.15 -22.79 1.97
N GLY A 120 19.24 -23.77 1.96
CA GLY A 120 17.97 -23.71 2.70
C GLY A 120 16.75 -23.45 1.82
N ILE A 121 15.57 -23.51 2.44
CA ILE A 121 14.29 -23.56 1.74
C ILE A 121 13.50 -22.28 1.96
N ILE A 122 13.11 -21.99 3.20
CA ILE A 122 12.18 -20.89 3.49
C ILE A 122 12.95 -19.59 3.71
N ARG A 123 12.61 -18.54 2.96
CA ARG A 123 13.26 -17.23 3.04
C ARG A 123 12.45 -16.27 3.89
N TYR A 124 11.19 -16.11 3.49
CA TYR A 124 10.30 -15.12 4.05
C TYR A 124 8.89 -15.68 4.17
N VAL A 125 8.09 -14.96 4.94
CA VAL A 125 6.65 -14.99 4.83
C VAL A 125 6.17 -13.61 4.43
N HIS A 126 5.24 -13.56 3.48
CA HIS A 126 4.46 -12.39 3.18
C HIS A 126 3.02 -12.68 3.57
N ALA A 127 2.45 -11.87 4.46
CA ALA A 127 1.08 -12.09 4.91
C ALA A 127 0.30 -10.79 4.98
N ARG A 128 -1.00 -10.88 4.69
CA ARG A 128 -1.97 -9.81 4.88
C ARG A 128 -3.15 -10.35 5.67
N CYS A 129 -3.63 -9.60 6.65
CA CYS A 129 -4.82 -9.92 7.42
C CYS A 129 -5.75 -8.70 7.50
N ILE A 130 -7.01 -8.89 7.10
CA ILE A 130 -8.08 -7.88 7.16
C ILE A 130 -9.34 -8.61 7.63
N ASP A 131 -10.04 -8.07 8.63
CA ASP A 131 -11.27 -8.67 9.20
C ASP A 131 -11.12 -10.15 9.58
N ASN A 132 -9.96 -10.50 10.17
CA ASN A 132 -9.55 -11.86 10.53
C ASN A 132 -9.48 -12.85 9.34
N LYS A 133 -9.46 -12.36 8.10
CA LYS A 133 -9.19 -13.14 6.89
C LYS A 133 -7.72 -13.03 6.54
N LEU A 134 -7.03 -14.16 6.47
CA LEU A 134 -5.59 -14.23 6.26
C LEU A 134 -5.26 -14.60 4.81
N GLN A 135 -4.41 -13.82 4.17
CA GLN A 135 -3.72 -14.20 2.95
C GLN A 135 -2.24 -14.40 3.26
N LEU A 136 -1.77 -15.64 3.14
CA LEU A 136 -0.43 -16.07 3.51
C LEU A 136 0.33 -16.59 2.28
N THR A 137 1.49 -16.02 2.02
CA THR A 137 2.44 -16.48 1.01
C THR A 137 3.74 -16.93 1.67
N LEU A 138 4.06 -18.22 1.54
CA LEU A 138 5.37 -18.75 1.91
C LEU A 138 6.35 -18.45 0.78
N VAL A 139 7.45 -17.75 1.08
CA VAL A 139 8.49 -17.46 0.10
C VAL A 139 9.65 -18.44 0.28
N ALA A 140 9.90 -19.27 -0.73
CA ALA A 140 10.88 -20.35 -0.66
C ALA A 140 11.78 -20.41 -1.91
N THR A 141 12.89 -21.15 -1.83
CA THR A 141 13.79 -21.41 -2.98
C THR A 141 13.33 -22.57 -3.87
N THR A 142 12.41 -23.40 -3.38
CA THR A 142 11.89 -24.59 -4.07
C THR A 142 10.47 -24.90 -3.63
N GLU A 143 9.71 -25.59 -4.49
CA GLU A 143 8.40 -26.16 -4.14
C GLU A 143 8.53 -27.54 -3.47
N ASN A 144 9.74 -28.06 -3.28
CA ASN A 144 9.92 -29.37 -2.65
C ASN A 144 10.07 -29.25 -1.12
N PHE A 145 8.96 -28.99 -0.42
CA PHE A 145 8.87 -29.03 1.04
C PHE A 145 7.44 -29.37 1.49
N GLY A 146 7.34 -30.15 2.57
CA GLY A 146 6.07 -30.75 3.03
C GLY A 146 5.27 -29.89 4.01
N GLY A 147 4.09 -30.40 4.38
CA GLY A 147 3.29 -29.89 5.50
C GLY A 147 2.27 -28.79 5.17
N ARG A 148 2.04 -28.49 3.90
CA ARG A 148 1.10 -27.45 3.44
C ARG A 148 -0.32 -27.68 3.94
N ASP A 149 -0.81 -28.91 3.86
CA ASP A 149 -2.15 -29.27 4.30
C ASP A 149 -2.31 -29.08 5.82
N TRP A 150 -1.28 -29.46 6.58
CA TRP A 150 -1.26 -29.23 8.02
C TRP A 150 -1.30 -27.73 8.33
N LEU A 151 -0.47 -26.93 7.65
CA LEU A 151 -0.43 -25.48 7.86
C LEU A 151 -1.78 -24.85 7.52
N TYR A 152 -2.34 -25.19 6.36
CA TYR A 152 -3.64 -24.68 5.93
C TYR A 152 -4.74 -25.03 6.94
N ASN A 153 -4.84 -26.30 7.36
CA ASN A 153 -5.84 -26.74 8.31
C ASN A 153 -5.70 -26.05 9.68
N LYS A 154 -4.46 -25.88 10.17
CA LYS A 154 -4.18 -25.16 11.42
C LYS A 154 -4.60 -23.68 11.33
N LEU A 155 -4.33 -23.02 10.20
CA LEU A 155 -4.73 -21.62 10.01
C LEU A 155 -6.25 -21.46 9.92
N LYS A 156 -6.97 -22.39 9.29
CA LYS A 156 -8.44 -22.34 9.21
C LYS A 156 -9.13 -22.38 10.56
N THR A 157 -8.50 -22.94 11.60
CA THR A 157 -9.08 -22.92 12.95
C THR A 157 -8.86 -21.59 13.68
N GLN A 158 -8.05 -20.70 13.12
CA GLN A 158 -7.61 -19.44 13.75
C GLN A 158 -8.15 -18.20 13.02
N TYR A 159 -8.37 -18.30 11.71
CA TYR A 159 -8.80 -17.20 10.84
C TYR A 159 -10.14 -17.54 10.18
N SER A 160 -10.97 -16.52 9.94
CA SER A 160 -12.32 -16.69 9.35
C SER A 160 -12.27 -17.13 7.89
N ASP A 161 -11.20 -16.76 7.18
CA ASP A 161 -10.88 -17.23 5.83
C ASP A 161 -9.36 -17.25 5.65
N VAL A 162 -8.86 -18.17 4.81
CA VAL A 162 -7.44 -18.35 4.57
C VAL A 162 -7.18 -18.52 3.07
N SER A 163 -6.27 -17.71 2.53
CA SER A 163 -5.66 -17.89 1.22
C SER A 163 -4.21 -18.32 1.40
N LEU A 164 -3.83 -19.53 0.97
CA LEU A 164 -2.45 -20.02 1.07
C LEU A 164 -1.78 -20.02 -0.31
N TYR A 165 -0.59 -19.44 -0.37
CA TYR A 165 0.22 -19.27 -1.56
C TYR A 165 1.68 -19.67 -1.30
N ILE A 166 2.39 -19.98 -2.39
CA ILE A 166 3.84 -20.14 -2.40
C ILE A 166 4.42 -19.23 -3.48
N ASN A 167 5.52 -18.57 -3.16
CA ASN A 167 6.30 -17.79 -4.11
C ASN A 167 7.73 -18.35 -4.15
N ILE A 168 8.15 -18.81 -5.34
CA ILE A 168 9.51 -19.32 -5.52
C ILE A 168 10.43 -18.17 -5.87
N ASN A 169 11.29 -17.80 -4.92
CA ASN A 169 12.20 -16.68 -5.03
C ASN A 169 13.64 -17.17 -4.84
N ARG A 170 14.39 -17.19 -5.94
CA ARG A 170 15.83 -17.50 -5.97
C ARG A 170 16.69 -16.26 -6.19
N ARG A 171 16.10 -15.08 -6.14
CA ARG A 171 16.79 -13.81 -6.40
C ARG A 171 17.81 -13.53 -5.30
N THR A 172 18.87 -12.82 -5.68
CA THR A 172 19.93 -12.36 -4.77
C THR A 172 19.71 -10.91 -4.31
N ASP A 173 18.77 -10.20 -4.91
CA ASP A 173 18.39 -8.85 -4.53
C ASP A 173 17.49 -8.82 -3.27
N ARG A 174 17.01 -7.61 -2.93
CA ARG A 174 16.17 -7.37 -1.74
C ARG A 174 14.68 -7.65 -1.95
N ALA A 175 14.27 -8.10 -3.14
CA ALA A 175 12.85 -8.34 -3.42
C ALA A 175 12.33 -9.50 -2.56
N VAL A 176 11.25 -9.28 -1.81
CA VAL A 176 10.65 -10.31 -0.95
C VAL A 176 9.86 -11.32 -1.79
N LEU A 177 9.11 -10.85 -2.79
CA LEU A 177 8.37 -11.71 -3.72
C LEU A 177 9.06 -11.71 -5.08
N ASP A 178 9.06 -12.87 -5.74
CA ASP A 178 9.25 -12.99 -7.18
C ASP A 178 7.92 -12.77 -7.93
N ARG A 179 7.94 -12.75 -9.26
CA ARG A 179 6.83 -12.29 -10.13
C ARG A 179 5.53 -13.10 -10.07
N LYS A 180 5.55 -14.33 -9.55
CA LYS A 180 4.35 -15.19 -9.54
C LYS A 180 4.19 -15.91 -8.21
N CYS A 181 3.08 -15.63 -7.54
CA CYS A 181 2.57 -16.44 -6.44
C CYS A 181 1.71 -17.59 -6.96
N LYS A 182 2.07 -18.82 -6.61
CA LYS A 182 1.31 -20.04 -6.90
C LYS A 182 0.30 -20.29 -5.80
N TYR A 183 -0.98 -20.37 -6.18
CA TYR A 183 -2.06 -20.74 -5.27
C TYR A 183 -1.89 -22.18 -4.76
N VAL A 184 -2.16 -22.39 -3.47
CA VAL A 184 -2.08 -23.70 -2.82
C VAL A 184 -3.45 -24.14 -2.32
N ALA A 185 -4.10 -23.35 -1.46
CA ALA A 185 -5.34 -23.76 -0.81
C ALA A 185 -6.20 -22.59 -0.32
N GLY A 186 -7.49 -22.85 -0.10
CA GLY A 186 -8.48 -21.92 0.46
C GLY A 186 -8.98 -20.87 -0.52
N SER A 187 -9.34 -19.69 -0.04
CA SER A 187 -9.80 -18.62 -0.93
C SER A 187 -8.66 -18.18 -1.84
N LYS A 188 -8.98 -17.92 -3.12
CA LYS A 188 -7.97 -17.41 -4.07
C LYS A 188 -7.63 -15.94 -3.80
N TYR A 189 -8.59 -15.16 -3.34
CA TYR A 189 -8.41 -13.73 -3.11
C TYR A 189 -8.76 -13.38 -1.66
N LEU A 190 -8.12 -12.33 -1.15
CA LEU A 190 -8.54 -11.71 0.11
C LEU A 190 -9.68 -10.75 -0.22
N ASN A 191 -10.89 -11.04 0.30
CA ASN A 191 -12.10 -10.28 0.02
C ASN A 191 -12.57 -9.51 1.25
N PHE A 192 -12.80 -8.22 1.12
CA PHE A 192 -13.27 -7.33 2.18
C PHE A 192 -13.97 -6.11 1.57
N ASP A 193 -14.69 -5.35 2.39
CA ASP A 193 -15.32 -4.10 1.98
C ASP A 193 -14.46 -2.92 2.44
N MET A 194 -14.29 -1.93 1.57
CA MET A 194 -13.60 -0.68 1.89
C MET A 194 -14.28 0.46 1.13
N CYS A 195 -14.66 1.53 1.82
CA CYS A 195 -15.35 2.66 1.20
C CYS A 195 -16.62 2.28 0.39
N GLY A 196 -17.31 1.20 0.79
CA GLY A 196 -18.46 0.62 0.07
C GLY A 196 -18.09 -0.08 -1.25
N VAL A 197 -16.80 -0.32 -1.49
CA VAL A 197 -16.29 -1.12 -2.61
C VAL A 197 -16.02 -2.53 -2.11
N LYS A 198 -16.54 -3.54 -2.82
CA LYS A 198 -16.16 -4.95 -2.64
C LYS A 198 -14.76 -5.13 -3.21
N VAL A 199 -13.76 -5.20 -2.35
CA VAL A 199 -12.36 -5.33 -2.72
C VAL A 199 -11.96 -6.80 -2.77
N SER A 200 -11.23 -7.19 -3.81
CA SER A 200 -10.69 -8.53 -3.99
C SER A 200 -9.23 -8.43 -4.44
N ILE A 201 -8.29 -8.92 -3.62
CA ILE A 201 -6.85 -8.75 -3.88
C ILE A 201 -6.04 -10.04 -3.85
N SER A 202 -5.03 -10.07 -4.71
CA SER A 202 -4.01 -11.12 -4.78
C SER A 202 -2.83 -10.77 -3.86
N PRO A 203 -1.93 -11.72 -3.56
CA PRO A 203 -0.75 -11.44 -2.73
C PRO A 203 0.11 -10.27 -3.21
N GLU A 204 0.28 -10.16 -4.53
CA GLU A 204 1.12 -9.14 -5.16
C GLU A 204 0.46 -7.75 -5.24
N SER A 205 -0.85 -7.67 -5.02
CA SER A 205 -1.59 -6.42 -5.12
C SER A 205 -1.14 -5.42 -4.05
N PHE A 206 -0.90 -4.17 -4.46
CA PHE A 206 -0.70 -3.08 -3.53
C PHE A 206 -2.01 -2.71 -2.82
N LEU A 207 -1.90 -2.37 -1.54
CA LEU A 207 -2.97 -1.84 -0.71
C LEU A 207 -2.31 -1.05 0.42
N GLN A 208 -2.91 0.07 0.78
CA GLN A 208 -2.48 0.86 1.93
C GLN A 208 -2.52 0.02 3.21
N VAL A 209 -1.46 0.12 4.02
CA VAL A 209 -1.30 -0.77 5.18
C VAL A 209 -2.19 -0.40 6.35
N ASN A 210 -2.73 0.82 6.37
CA ASN A 210 -3.58 1.37 7.43
C ASN A 210 -4.94 1.74 6.84
N ILE A 211 -5.87 0.77 6.85
CA ILE A 211 -7.19 0.93 6.20
C ILE A 211 -7.98 2.12 6.75
N PRO A 212 -8.10 2.34 8.08
CA PRO A 212 -8.87 3.47 8.60
C PRO A 212 -8.38 4.85 8.11
N ILE A 213 -7.07 5.02 7.94
CA ILE A 213 -6.51 6.26 7.41
C ILE A 213 -6.69 6.34 5.90
N ALA A 214 -6.45 5.24 5.18
CA ALA A 214 -6.66 5.17 3.73
C ALA A 214 -8.10 5.49 3.34
N GLU A 215 -9.10 4.99 4.09
CA GLU A 215 -10.51 5.31 3.82
C GLU A 215 -10.83 6.81 3.99
N LYS A 216 -10.31 7.44 5.04
CA LYS A 216 -10.46 8.90 5.23
C LYS A 216 -9.84 9.65 4.07
N MET A 217 -8.63 9.25 3.68
CA MET A 217 -7.87 9.89 2.61
C MET A 217 -8.56 9.72 1.25
N TYR A 218 -9.06 8.53 0.91
CA TYR A 218 -9.80 8.32 -0.34
C TYR A 218 -11.11 9.10 -0.40
N LYS A 219 -11.87 9.15 0.70
CA LYS A 219 -13.10 9.95 0.77
C LYS A 219 -12.81 11.43 0.58
N GLU A 220 -11.77 11.95 1.24
CA GLU A 220 -11.35 13.33 1.11
C GLU A 220 -10.88 13.66 -0.31
N ALA A 221 -10.05 12.80 -0.91
CA ALA A 221 -9.56 12.98 -2.27
C ALA A 221 -10.72 13.13 -3.28
N ILE A 222 -11.75 12.29 -3.14
CA ILE A 222 -12.92 12.32 -4.01
C ILE A 222 -13.76 13.59 -3.79
N ALA A 223 -13.89 14.03 -2.54
CA ALA A 223 -14.54 15.30 -2.23
C ALA A 223 -13.75 16.49 -2.82
N MET A 224 -12.43 16.47 -2.74
CA MET A 224 -11.54 17.51 -3.28
C MET A 224 -11.62 17.64 -4.80
N LEU A 225 -11.81 16.52 -5.52
CA LEU A 225 -11.99 16.52 -6.97
C LEU A 225 -13.25 17.28 -7.41
N ASP A 226 -14.27 17.38 -6.54
CA ASP A 226 -15.54 18.04 -6.83
C ASP A 226 -16.20 17.48 -8.11
N ILE A 227 -16.32 16.15 -8.16
CA ILE A 227 -16.82 15.40 -9.33
C ILE A 227 -18.30 15.69 -9.53
N LYS A 228 -18.69 16.09 -10.74
CA LYS A 228 -20.08 16.25 -11.18
C LYS A 228 -20.50 15.10 -12.09
N SER A 229 -21.81 14.96 -12.34
CA SER A 229 -22.38 13.88 -13.14
C SER A 229 -22.00 13.90 -14.61
N ASP A 230 -21.54 15.04 -15.11
CA ASP A 230 -21.04 15.25 -16.48
C ASP A 230 -19.51 15.25 -16.57
N THR A 231 -18.79 15.20 -15.43
CA THR A 231 -17.33 15.22 -15.36
C THR A 231 -16.74 13.88 -15.79
N THR A 232 -15.68 13.93 -16.60
CA THR A 232 -14.78 12.79 -16.82
C THR A 232 -13.62 12.82 -15.84
N VAL A 233 -13.38 11.73 -15.12
CA VAL A 233 -12.25 11.62 -14.19
C VAL A 233 -11.12 10.85 -14.85
N VAL A 234 -9.91 11.39 -14.82
CA VAL A 234 -8.70 10.68 -15.26
C VAL A 234 -7.92 10.26 -14.02
N ASP A 235 -7.85 8.94 -13.79
CA ASP A 235 -7.20 8.31 -12.64
C ASP A 235 -5.87 7.71 -13.08
N LEU A 236 -4.77 8.41 -12.79
CA LEU A 236 -3.41 8.02 -13.15
C LEU A 236 -2.78 7.25 -11.99
N TYR A 237 -2.05 6.18 -12.32
CA TYR A 237 -1.49 5.23 -11.34
C TYR A 237 -2.59 4.53 -10.54
N SER A 238 -3.69 4.19 -11.23
CA SER A 238 -4.93 3.71 -10.61
C SER A 238 -4.82 2.36 -9.88
N GLY A 239 -3.72 1.62 -10.06
CA GLY A 239 -3.47 0.37 -9.37
C GLY A 239 -4.58 -0.66 -9.58
N ILE A 240 -5.16 -1.14 -8.49
CA ILE A 240 -6.27 -2.11 -8.52
C ILE A 240 -7.66 -1.46 -8.67
N GLY A 241 -7.73 -0.13 -8.79
CA GLY A 241 -8.95 0.60 -9.16
C GLY A 241 -9.96 0.87 -8.03
N ILE A 242 -9.55 0.84 -6.76
CA ILE A 242 -10.45 1.17 -5.62
C ILE A 242 -10.99 2.61 -5.77
N THR A 243 -10.09 3.57 -5.96
CA THR A 243 -10.43 4.98 -6.18
C THR A 243 -11.25 5.16 -7.46
N SER A 244 -10.89 4.47 -8.55
CA SER A 244 -11.64 4.52 -9.81
C SER A 244 -13.10 4.10 -9.62
N ILE A 245 -13.36 3.02 -8.88
CA ILE A 245 -14.71 2.53 -8.56
C ILE A 245 -15.46 3.53 -7.67
N MET A 246 -14.78 4.17 -6.72
CA MET A 246 -15.43 5.18 -5.89
C MET A 246 -15.81 6.43 -6.71
N MET A 247 -14.91 6.90 -7.58
CA MET A 247 -15.12 8.07 -8.43
C MET A 247 -16.22 7.85 -9.48
N SER A 248 -16.34 6.61 -9.98
CA SER A 248 -17.32 6.24 -11.00
C SER A 248 -18.77 6.28 -10.50
N ARG A 249 -19.00 6.36 -9.19
CA ARG A 249 -20.35 6.50 -8.60
C ARG A 249 -21.01 7.82 -8.96
N THR A 250 -20.21 8.87 -9.17
CA THR A 250 -20.71 10.21 -9.52
C THR A 250 -20.29 10.62 -10.92
N ALA A 251 -19.07 10.28 -11.35
CA ALA A 251 -18.54 10.70 -12.65
C ALA A 251 -19.37 10.16 -13.81
N ARG A 252 -19.44 10.92 -14.91
CA ARG A 252 -19.93 10.41 -16.19
C ARG A 252 -19.14 9.17 -16.61
N GLN A 253 -17.82 9.28 -16.53
CA GLN A 253 -16.87 8.24 -16.91
C GLN A 253 -15.58 8.41 -16.12
N VAL A 254 -14.92 7.28 -15.83
CA VAL A 254 -13.55 7.27 -15.30
C VAL A 254 -12.62 6.63 -16.33
N VAL A 255 -11.50 7.28 -16.63
CA VAL A 255 -10.39 6.74 -17.39
C VAL A 255 -9.32 6.32 -16.39
N SER A 256 -9.24 5.02 -16.12
CA SER A 256 -8.31 4.40 -15.18
C SER A 256 -7.08 3.90 -15.92
N ILE A 257 -5.91 4.43 -15.56
CA ILE A 257 -4.64 4.16 -16.22
C ILE A 257 -3.66 3.55 -15.23
N GLU A 258 -3.04 2.44 -15.61
CA GLU A 258 -2.09 1.71 -14.77
C GLU A 258 -1.11 0.94 -15.66
N GLU A 259 0.19 1.00 -15.34
CA GLU A 259 1.24 0.35 -16.12
C GLU A 259 1.20 -1.18 -15.96
N SER A 260 0.89 -1.64 -14.74
CA SER A 260 0.82 -3.07 -14.42
C SER A 260 -0.40 -3.74 -15.03
N VAL A 261 -0.17 -4.56 -16.06
CA VAL A 261 -1.20 -5.39 -16.71
C VAL A 261 -1.96 -6.27 -15.71
N SER A 262 -1.28 -6.79 -14.68
CA SER A 262 -1.94 -7.60 -13.65
C SER A 262 -2.85 -6.76 -12.76
N ALA A 263 -2.45 -5.54 -12.42
CA ALA A 263 -3.27 -4.60 -11.67
C ALA A 263 -4.50 -4.16 -12.48
N VAL A 264 -4.35 -3.85 -13.78
CA VAL A 264 -5.48 -3.56 -14.69
C VAL A 264 -6.45 -4.74 -14.79
N SER A 265 -5.94 -5.97 -14.89
CA SER A 265 -6.79 -7.16 -14.90
C SER A 265 -7.58 -7.31 -13.59
N ASN A 266 -6.95 -7.01 -12.44
CA ASN A 266 -7.63 -7.01 -11.15
C ASN A 266 -8.68 -5.89 -11.06
N ALA A 267 -8.37 -4.69 -11.55
CA ALA A 267 -9.29 -3.55 -11.59
C ALA A 267 -10.54 -3.86 -12.43
N LYS A 268 -10.37 -4.48 -13.61
CA LYS A 268 -11.49 -4.93 -14.45
C LYS A 268 -12.36 -5.96 -13.75
N ALA A 269 -11.76 -6.93 -13.05
CA ALA A 269 -12.51 -7.93 -12.29
C ALA A 269 -13.26 -7.29 -11.11
N MET A 270 -12.62 -6.34 -10.42
CA MET A 270 -13.20 -5.60 -9.29
C MET A 270 -14.35 -4.69 -9.72
N ALA A 271 -14.23 -4.01 -10.87
CA ALA A 271 -15.33 -3.22 -11.44
C ALA A 271 -16.56 -4.09 -11.73
N ARG A 272 -16.36 -5.29 -12.34
CA ARG A 272 -17.45 -6.25 -12.55
C ARG A 272 -18.07 -6.75 -11.25
N LEU A 273 -17.25 -7.05 -10.24
CA LEU A 273 -17.72 -7.47 -8.90
C LEU A 273 -18.61 -6.41 -8.24
N ASN A 274 -18.35 -5.13 -8.53
CA ASN A 274 -19.10 -4.00 -8.01
C ASN A 274 -20.22 -3.51 -8.95
N GLY A 275 -20.47 -4.20 -10.08
CA GLY A 275 -21.50 -3.79 -11.04
C GLY A 275 -21.23 -2.45 -11.72
N VAL A 276 -19.97 -2.06 -11.84
CA VAL A 276 -19.54 -0.79 -12.41
C VAL A 276 -19.15 -0.96 -13.88
N HIS A 277 -19.70 -0.11 -14.75
CA HIS A 277 -19.55 -0.21 -16.20
C HIS A 277 -19.01 1.06 -16.87
N ASN A 278 -18.97 2.19 -16.16
CA ASN A 278 -18.52 3.49 -16.68
C ASN A 278 -17.03 3.76 -16.43
N ILE A 279 -16.19 2.71 -16.39
CA ILE A 279 -14.73 2.83 -16.27
C ILE A 279 -14.06 2.27 -17.53
N ILE A 280 -13.27 3.11 -18.18
CA ILE A 280 -12.33 2.69 -19.23
C ILE A 280 -11.01 2.37 -18.55
N HIS A 281 -10.55 1.12 -18.68
CA HIS A 281 -9.28 0.67 -18.11
C HIS A 281 -8.21 0.54 -19.19
N LEU A 282 -7.12 1.30 -19.06
CA LEU A 282 -5.97 1.30 -19.97
C LEU A 282 -4.73 0.76 -19.27
N ALA A 283 -4.06 -0.19 -19.92
CA ALA A 283 -2.76 -0.70 -19.48
C ALA A 283 -1.64 0.00 -20.24
N GLY A 284 -0.70 0.60 -19.52
CA GLY A 284 0.47 1.26 -20.09
C GLY A 284 0.89 2.49 -19.29
N LYS A 285 1.97 3.13 -19.75
CA LYS A 285 2.45 4.38 -19.16
C LYS A 285 1.43 5.49 -19.38
N CYS A 286 1.28 6.37 -18.38
CA CYS A 286 0.26 7.40 -18.35
C CYS A 286 0.32 8.32 -19.58
N GLU A 287 1.51 8.80 -19.93
CA GLU A 287 1.79 9.66 -21.08
C GLU A 287 1.51 8.98 -22.44
N ASP A 288 1.66 7.66 -22.52
CA ASP A 288 1.49 6.90 -23.77
C ASP A 288 0.03 6.58 -24.06
N VAL A 289 -0.82 6.54 -23.04
CA VAL A 289 -2.19 6.00 -23.15
C VAL A 289 -3.27 7.03 -22.89
N VAL A 290 -3.00 8.14 -22.18
CA VAL A 290 -3.97 9.24 -22.05
C VAL A 290 -4.43 9.75 -23.41
N SER A 291 -3.49 9.95 -24.35
CA SER A 291 -3.78 10.47 -25.68
C SER A 291 -4.70 9.58 -26.52
N LYS A 292 -4.89 8.32 -26.12
CA LYS A 292 -5.74 7.34 -26.82
C LYS A 292 -7.21 7.45 -26.45
N VAL A 293 -7.56 8.27 -25.44
CA VAL A 293 -8.95 8.46 -25.02
C VAL A 293 -9.32 9.92 -25.17
N GLU A 294 -10.39 10.15 -25.94
CA GLU A 294 -10.97 11.47 -26.06
C GLU A 294 -11.67 11.86 -24.75
N VAL A 295 -11.12 12.88 -24.07
CA VAL A 295 -11.73 13.42 -22.86
C VAL A 295 -12.60 14.62 -23.23
N VAL A 296 -13.90 14.38 -23.34
CA VAL A 296 -14.89 15.40 -23.72
C VAL A 296 -15.47 16.08 -22.48
N GLY A 297 -15.63 17.41 -22.54
CA GLY A 297 -16.28 18.19 -21.48
C GLY A 297 -15.39 18.47 -20.27
N ASP A 298 -16.03 18.73 -19.12
CA ASP A 298 -15.37 18.97 -17.84
C ASP A 298 -14.58 17.74 -17.39
N ARG A 299 -13.41 17.97 -16.80
CA ARG A 299 -12.53 16.91 -16.37
C ARG A 299 -11.73 17.27 -15.15
N VAL A 300 -11.43 16.25 -14.36
CA VAL A 300 -10.60 16.32 -13.16
C VAL A 300 -9.60 15.18 -13.18
N VAL A 301 -8.44 15.39 -12.57
CA VAL A 301 -7.36 14.40 -12.54
C VAL A 301 -7.10 13.98 -11.10
N PHE A 302 -7.00 12.68 -10.87
CA PHE A 302 -6.47 12.09 -9.65
C PHE A 302 -5.15 11.40 -9.97
N VAL A 303 -4.14 11.61 -9.12
CA VAL A 303 -2.83 10.93 -9.24
C VAL A 303 -2.39 10.36 -7.90
N ASP A 304 -1.91 9.12 -7.90
CA ASP A 304 -1.26 8.45 -6.75
C ASP A 304 0.07 7.81 -7.19
N PRO A 305 1.09 8.61 -7.55
CA PRO A 305 2.35 8.08 -8.08
C PRO A 305 3.18 7.36 -7.02
N ALA A 306 4.16 6.59 -7.50
CA ALA A 306 5.21 6.05 -6.66
C ALA A 306 6.06 7.16 -6.02
N ARG A 307 6.98 6.79 -5.12
CA ARG A 307 7.88 7.71 -4.40
C ARG A 307 8.71 8.65 -5.27
N ALA A 308 8.91 8.33 -6.55
CA ALA A 308 9.65 9.19 -7.48
C ALA A 308 8.85 10.44 -7.90
N GLY A 309 7.55 10.48 -7.63
CA GLY A 309 6.62 11.49 -8.11
C GLY A 309 6.16 11.21 -9.55
N LEU A 310 5.69 12.26 -10.22
CA LEU A 310 5.28 12.22 -11.62
C LEU A 310 6.50 12.28 -12.54
N GLU A 311 6.43 11.54 -13.64
CA GLU A 311 7.36 11.72 -14.76
C GLU A 311 7.05 13.06 -15.46
N PRO A 312 8.04 13.79 -16.00
CA PRO A 312 7.81 15.07 -16.69
C PRO A 312 6.76 14.97 -17.82
N SER A 313 6.78 13.88 -18.59
CA SER A 313 5.82 13.58 -19.64
C SER A 313 4.38 13.48 -19.13
N VAL A 314 4.18 13.01 -17.90
CA VAL A 314 2.87 12.92 -17.25
C VAL A 314 2.39 14.31 -16.82
N ILE A 315 3.30 15.18 -16.37
CA ILE A 315 2.96 16.58 -16.06
C ILE A 315 2.49 17.29 -17.33
N ASP A 316 3.23 17.18 -18.43
CA ASP A 316 2.84 17.74 -19.74
C ASP A 316 1.46 17.23 -20.18
N THR A 317 1.23 15.93 -19.97
CA THR A 317 -0.06 15.29 -20.25
C THR A 317 -1.19 15.90 -19.42
N ILE A 318 -1.02 16.07 -18.11
CA ILE A 318 -2.01 16.71 -17.23
C ILE A 318 -2.29 18.14 -17.67
N LEU A 319 -1.25 18.92 -17.97
CA LEU A 319 -1.41 20.31 -18.44
C LEU A 319 -2.14 20.38 -19.79
N SER A 320 -1.89 19.43 -20.70
CA SER A 320 -2.61 19.36 -21.98
C SER A 320 -4.10 19.04 -21.81
N LEU A 321 -4.45 18.23 -20.81
CA LEU A 321 -5.83 17.93 -20.47
C LEU A 321 -6.56 19.16 -19.93
N LYS A 322 -5.84 20.09 -19.27
CA LYS A 322 -6.42 21.27 -18.61
C LYS A 322 -7.56 20.94 -17.64
N PRO A 323 -7.44 19.94 -16.75
CA PRO A 323 -8.47 19.63 -15.76
C PRO A 323 -8.80 20.83 -14.88
N ARG A 324 -10.04 20.93 -14.41
CA ARG A 324 -10.45 21.97 -13.47
C ARG A 324 -9.76 21.80 -12.11
N ASN A 325 -9.73 20.57 -11.62
CA ASN A 325 -9.09 20.19 -10.37
C ASN A 325 -8.10 19.03 -10.61
N ILE A 326 -6.97 19.09 -9.91
CA ILE A 326 -6.01 17.99 -9.77
C ILE A 326 -5.94 17.65 -8.29
N VAL A 327 -6.14 16.37 -7.94
CA VAL A 327 -5.89 15.87 -6.59
C VAL A 327 -4.70 14.93 -6.65
N TYR A 328 -3.62 15.34 -6.00
CA TYR A 328 -2.36 14.64 -5.93
C TYR A 328 -2.24 13.97 -4.57
N MET A 329 -2.25 12.63 -4.55
CA MET A 329 -1.93 11.81 -3.41
C MET A 329 -0.46 11.42 -3.44
N SER A 330 0.30 11.69 -2.37
CA SER A 330 1.74 11.40 -2.36
C SER A 330 2.23 10.86 -1.02
N CYS A 331 3.13 9.87 -1.11
CA CYS A 331 3.90 9.35 0.02
C CYS A 331 5.28 10.03 0.18
N ASN A 332 5.60 11.02 -0.67
CA ASN A 332 6.87 11.74 -0.69
C ASN A 332 6.60 13.25 -0.92
N PRO A 333 6.57 14.05 0.18
CA PRO A 333 6.29 15.49 0.12
C PRO A 333 7.23 16.28 -0.78
N GLU A 334 8.52 15.96 -0.78
CA GLU A 334 9.53 16.70 -1.54
C GLU A 334 9.34 16.55 -3.05
N THR A 335 9.08 15.32 -3.53
CA THR A 335 8.74 15.11 -4.94
C THR A 335 7.39 15.71 -5.30
N CYS A 336 6.43 15.73 -4.37
CA CYS A 336 5.16 16.41 -4.59
C CYS A 336 5.36 17.92 -4.78
N VAL A 337 6.19 18.58 -3.97
CA VAL A 337 6.52 20.01 -4.13
C VAL A 337 7.18 20.28 -5.48
N ARG A 338 8.11 19.42 -5.90
CA ARG A 338 8.75 19.51 -7.22
C ARG A 338 7.69 19.50 -8.34
N ASP A 339 6.77 18.55 -8.29
CA ASP A 339 5.76 18.38 -9.34
C ASP A 339 4.70 19.49 -9.30
N VAL A 340 4.27 19.90 -8.10
CA VAL A 340 3.36 21.03 -7.88
C VAL A 340 3.92 22.30 -8.50
N LYS A 341 5.21 22.60 -8.32
CA LYS A 341 5.84 23.78 -8.94
C LYS A 341 5.73 23.77 -10.47
N LEU A 342 5.87 22.60 -11.09
CA LEU A 342 5.74 22.47 -12.55
C LEU A 342 4.28 22.66 -12.99
N LEU A 343 3.33 22.13 -12.23
CA LEU A 343 1.90 22.35 -12.47
C LEU A 343 1.50 23.82 -12.27
N GLU A 344 2.03 24.49 -11.24
CA GLU A 344 1.81 25.92 -10.99
C GLU A 344 2.30 26.78 -12.17
N GLY A 345 3.45 26.43 -12.76
CA GLY A 345 3.93 27.04 -14.00
C GLY A 345 3.01 26.83 -15.21
N GLY A 346 2.08 25.88 -15.15
CA GLY A 346 1.10 25.56 -16.18
C GLY A 346 -0.32 26.07 -15.88
N ALA A 347 -0.46 27.19 -15.15
CA ALA A 347 -1.73 27.83 -14.78
C ALA A 347 -2.57 27.01 -13.78
N TYR A 348 -1.91 26.44 -12.77
CA TYR A 348 -2.57 25.89 -11.58
C TYR A 348 -2.13 26.63 -10.32
N GLN A 349 -2.93 26.54 -9.27
CA GLN A 349 -2.56 26.99 -7.93
C GLN A 349 -2.94 25.92 -6.91
N VAL A 350 -2.10 25.75 -5.90
CA VAL A 350 -2.46 24.95 -4.72
C VAL A 350 -3.61 25.64 -3.99
N SER A 351 -4.59 24.84 -3.57
CA SER A 351 -5.78 25.32 -2.86
C SER A 351 -5.98 24.63 -1.50
N SER A 352 -5.36 23.47 -1.27
CA SER A 352 -5.40 22.76 0.02
C SER A 352 -4.30 21.70 0.06
N ILE A 353 -3.65 21.54 1.21
CA ILE A 353 -2.70 20.48 1.50
C ILE A 353 -3.13 19.79 2.80
N LYS A 354 -3.39 18.48 2.77
CA LYS A 354 -3.82 17.71 3.94
C LYS A 354 -2.86 16.57 4.22
N PRO A 355 -2.10 16.62 5.33
CA PRO A 355 -1.24 15.52 5.73
C PRO A 355 -2.00 14.42 6.48
N TYR A 356 -1.54 13.18 6.31
CA TYR A 356 -2.11 11.98 6.90
C TYR A 356 -1.02 11.11 7.53
N ASN A 357 -1.25 10.71 8.77
CA ASN A 357 -0.40 9.78 9.50
C ASN A 357 -0.73 8.32 9.15
N MET A 358 -0.42 7.92 7.92
CA MET A 358 -0.58 6.54 7.44
C MET A 358 0.28 5.55 8.24
N PHE A 359 1.46 5.99 8.67
CA PHE A 359 2.45 5.19 9.39
C PHE A 359 2.77 5.81 10.76
N ALA A 360 1.92 5.53 11.75
CA ALA A 360 2.19 5.98 13.10
C ALA A 360 3.51 5.42 13.63
N PHE A 361 4.23 6.25 14.39
CA PHE A 361 5.59 6.04 14.92
C PHE A 361 6.72 6.03 13.88
N ALA A 362 6.44 6.35 12.62
CA ALA A 362 7.45 6.51 11.57
C ALA A 362 7.50 7.96 11.08
N ASP A 363 8.58 8.34 10.40
CA ASP A 363 8.71 9.71 9.86
C ASP A 363 7.80 9.97 8.66
N HIS A 364 7.41 8.92 7.95
CA HIS A 364 6.59 9.00 6.74
C HIS A 364 5.27 9.75 6.97
N VAL A 365 4.93 10.61 6.00
CA VAL A 365 3.67 11.33 5.93
C VAL A 365 3.09 11.13 4.53
N GLU A 366 1.83 10.73 4.46
CA GLU A 366 1.06 10.79 3.21
C GLU A 366 0.42 12.16 3.11
N ILE A 367 0.29 12.72 1.91
CA ILE A 367 -0.34 14.02 1.69
C ILE A 367 -1.38 13.94 0.58
N LEU A 368 -2.45 14.71 0.71
CA LEU A 368 -3.32 15.10 -0.39
C LEU A 368 -3.07 16.58 -0.69
N CYS A 369 -2.72 16.89 -1.94
CA CYS A 369 -2.59 18.25 -2.43
C CYS A 369 -3.65 18.48 -3.51
N LYS A 370 -4.50 19.50 -3.32
CA LYS A 370 -5.48 19.92 -4.33
C LYS A 370 -4.94 21.13 -5.08
N LEU A 371 -4.83 21.01 -6.40
CA LEU A 371 -4.57 22.11 -7.30
C LEU A 371 -5.83 22.46 -8.08
N THR A 372 -6.08 23.75 -8.28
CA THR A 372 -7.19 24.27 -9.07
C THR A 372 -6.61 25.08 -10.23
N ARG A 373 -7.20 24.94 -11.42
CA ARG A 373 -6.79 25.73 -12.58
C ARG A 373 -7.07 27.22 -12.35
N ILE A 374 -6.13 28.07 -12.72
CA ILE A 374 -6.30 29.53 -12.77
C ILE A 374 -6.85 29.83 -14.17
N ASP A 375 -8.02 30.46 -14.22
CA ASP A 375 -8.62 30.88 -15.50
C ASP A 375 -7.96 32.14 -16.08
#